data_AF-J3P5V0-F1
#
_entry.id   AF-J3P5V0-F1
#
_cell.length_a   1.000
_cell.length_b   1.000
_cell.length_c   1.000
_cell.angle_alpha   90.00
_cell.angle_beta   90.00
_cell.angle_gamma   90.00
#
_symmetry.space_group_name_H-M   'P 1'
#
loop_
_entity.id
_entity.type
_entity.pdbx_description
1 polymer ?
#
loop_
_entity_poly.entity_id
_entity_poly.type
_entity_poly.pdbx_seq_one_letter_code
_entity_poly.pdbx_strand_id
1 'polypeptide(L)'
;MRWIFIALLGLAARLEARQGCTRPLVRREWRTLDDEEKAEYISAVQCMLDKPSRSNVAGATRRYDDFVATHIIQADRTHFVGFFYPHHRLLVAAFEYALRKECGYGGAQPYWDWLLDIDDMAASPIFDPDTGFGGNGEWIPGTQSQPSPEMELPLPSTHEFPDRSGGGCIPDGPFEGLDTALGPRGSVAYNPRCVRRDFCPATFARMVANVRPALRMPTYGDFVASSEPNAHASGHYGVGGLYGAMTDKWSSPVDPVFWLHHANVDRMWWSWQYRDLPERLMDISGPLVSLDWTNKLGGNITLEHENALVTLGQGTSVASTMDIRGGFLCYDYEGIY
;
A
#
# COMPACT_ATOMS: atom_id res chain seq x y z
N MET A 1 -41.36 5.57 -59.68
CA MET A 1 -40.00 5.85 -59.17
C MET A 1 -39.91 5.30 -57.76
N ARG A 2 -39.16 4.20 -57.58
CA ARG A 2 -38.95 3.53 -56.29
C ARG A 2 -37.94 4.33 -55.47
N TRP A 3 -38.32 4.76 -54.28
CA TRP A 3 -37.38 5.27 -53.27
C TRP A 3 -36.97 4.11 -52.37
N ILE A 4 -35.68 3.78 -52.38
CA ILE A 4 -35.06 2.82 -51.48
C ILE A 4 -34.74 3.58 -50.19
N PHE A 5 -35.46 3.29 -49.11
CA PHE A 5 -35.04 3.70 -47.76
C PHE A 5 -34.00 2.70 -47.26
N ILE A 6 -32.75 3.14 -47.18
CA ILE A 6 -31.68 2.42 -46.47
C ILE A 6 -31.92 2.66 -44.98
N ALA A 7 -32.36 1.63 -44.26
CA ALA A 7 -32.40 1.64 -42.81
C ALA A 7 -30.96 1.59 -42.29
N LEU A 8 -30.47 2.72 -41.78
CA LEU A 8 -29.27 2.77 -40.93
C LEU A 8 -29.60 2.04 -39.62
N LEU A 9 -29.26 0.76 -39.54
CA LEU A 9 -29.17 0.04 -38.28
C LEU A 9 -27.98 0.63 -37.50
N GLY A 10 -28.27 1.61 -36.65
CA GLY A 10 -27.33 2.05 -35.64
C GLY A 10 -26.99 0.87 -34.74
N LEU A 11 -25.71 0.45 -34.74
CA LEU A 11 -25.16 -0.32 -33.63
C LEU A 11 -25.13 0.61 -32.41
N ALA A 12 -26.24 0.68 -31.69
CA ALA A 12 -26.19 1.04 -30.29
C ALA A 12 -25.48 -0.11 -29.60
N ALA A 13 -24.18 0.04 -29.35
CA ALA A 13 -23.50 -0.75 -28.34
C ALA A 13 -24.30 -0.57 -27.06
N ARG A 14 -25.04 -1.61 -26.66
CA ARG A 14 -25.65 -1.65 -25.34
C ARG A 14 -24.47 -1.61 -24.37
N LEU A 15 -24.33 -0.51 -23.65
CA LEU A 15 -23.61 -0.49 -22.38
C LEU A 15 -24.31 -1.53 -21.51
N GLU A 16 -23.79 -2.76 -21.50
CA GLU A 16 -24.13 -3.69 -20.43
C GLU A 16 -23.74 -2.99 -19.14
N ALA A 17 -24.73 -2.65 -18.32
CA ALA A 17 -24.49 -2.15 -16.99
C ALA A 17 -23.58 -3.16 -16.29
N ARG A 18 -22.34 -2.77 -15.98
CA ARG A 18 -21.44 -3.59 -15.15
C ARG A 18 -22.25 -4.01 -13.92
N GLN A 19 -22.48 -5.30 -13.73
CA GLN A 19 -23.17 -5.79 -12.54
C GLN A 19 -22.32 -5.38 -11.34
N GLY A 20 -22.77 -4.34 -10.63
CA GLY A 20 -22.08 -3.85 -9.43
C GLY A 20 -21.98 -4.93 -8.37
N CYS A 21 -20.95 -4.84 -7.53
CA CYS A 21 -20.76 -5.68 -6.37
C CYS A 21 -22.02 -5.69 -5.48
N THR A 22 -22.61 -6.86 -5.25
CA THR A 22 -23.88 -6.99 -4.51
C THR A 22 -23.69 -7.09 -3.00
N ARG A 23 -22.52 -7.53 -2.53
CA ARG A 23 -22.18 -7.71 -1.12
C ARG A 23 -20.71 -7.31 -0.88
N PRO A 24 -20.39 -6.01 -0.86
CA PRO A 24 -19.02 -5.56 -0.64
C PRO A 24 -18.54 -5.94 0.76
N LEU A 25 -17.28 -6.36 0.85
CA LEU A 25 -16.56 -6.33 2.12
C LEU A 25 -16.41 -4.88 2.59
N VAL A 26 -16.56 -4.60 3.88
CA VAL A 26 -16.38 -3.25 4.42
C VAL A 26 -15.06 -3.22 5.17
N ARG A 27 -14.06 -2.52 4.63
CA ARG A 27 -12.79 -2.23 5.28
C ARG A 27 -13.01 -1.19 6.37
N ARG A 28 -12.58 -1.50 7.59
CA ARG A 28 -12.85 -0.72 8.81
C ARG A 28 -11.56 -0.16 9.41
N GLU A 29 -11.67 0.94 10.14
CA GLU A 29 -10.52 1.51 10.84
C GLU A 29 -10.14 0.59 12.01
N TRP A 30 -8.85 0.41 12.27
CA TRP A 30 -8.36 -0.56 13.27
C TRP A 30 -9.01 -0.45 14.65
N ARG A 31 -9.33 0.77 15.11
CA ARG A 31 -9.97 1.05 16.41
C ARG A 31 -11.42 0.65 16.47
N THR A 32 -12.10 0.51 15.33
CA THR A 32 -13.51 0.12 15.30
C THR A 32 -13.68 -1.40 15.37
N LEU A 33 -12.61 -2.16 15.09
CA LEU A 33 -12.58 -3.59 15.31
C LEU A 33 -12.58 -3.92 16.80
N ASP A 34 -13.32 -4.95 17.19
CA ASP A 34 -13.15 -5.53 18.53
C ASP A 34 -11.89 -6.41 18.61
N ASP A 35 -11.54 -6.85 19.80
CA ASP A 35 -10.28 -7.58 20.02
C ASP A 35 -10.28 -8.97 19.37
N GLU A 36 -11.44 -9.59 19.15
CA GLU A 36 -11.56 -10.86 18.41
C GLU A 36 -11.31 -10.63 16.91
N GLU A 37 -11.90 -9.59 16.34
CA GLU A 37 -11.68 -9.19 14.94
C GLU A 37 -10.19 -8.84 14.69
N LYS A 38 -9.54 -8.12 15.62
CA LYS A 38 -8.10 -7.81 15.53
C LYS A 38 -7.25 -9.08 15.61
N ALA A 39 -7.54 -9.95 16.59
CA ALA A 39 -6.83 -11.22 16.76
C ALA A 39 -6.98 -12.13 15.53
N GLU A 40 -8.16 -12.15 14.89
CA GLU A 40 -8.39 -12.91 13.66
C GLU A 40 -7.52 -12.40 12.50
N TYR A 41 -7.43 -11.08 12.32
CA TYR A 41 -6.57 -10.48 11.29
C TYR A 41 -5.09 -10.78 11.55
N ILE A 42 -4.60 -10.56 12.77
CA ILE A 42 -3.22 -10.82 13.18
C ILE A 42 -2.86 -12.29 12.95
N SER A 43 -3.73 -13.21 13.37
CA SER A 43 -3.55 -14.66 13.18
C SER A 43 -3.47 -15.04 11.70
N ALA A 44 -4.25 -14.39 10.84
CA ALA A 44 -4.19 -14.63 9.41
C ALA A 44 -2.87 -14.15 8.78
N VAL A 45 -2.33 -13.02 9.25
CA VAL A 45 -1.01 -12.53 8.80
C VAL A 45 0.12 -13.46 9.27
N GLN A 46 0.10 -13.88 10.53
CA GLN A 46 1.04 -14.88 11.06
C GLN A 46 0.98 -16.20 10.28
N CYS A 47 -0.23 -16.65 9.94
CA CYS A 47 -0.41 -17.81 9.07
C CYS A 47 0.26 -17.67 7.69
N MET A 48 0.29 -16.46 7.10
CA MET A 48 1.04 -16.21 5.86
C MET A 48 2.55 -16.24 6.06
N LEU A 49 3.05 -15.90 7.25
CA LEU A 49 4.45 -16.02 7.64
C LEU A 49 4.86 -17.49 7.89
N ASP A 50 3.92 -18.36 8.28
CA ASP A 50 4.21 -19.78 8.53
C ASP A 50 4.13 -20.65 7.28
N LYS A 51 3.33 -20.26 6.28
CA LYS A 51 3.17 -21.05 5.05
C LYS A 51 4.36 -20.88 4.11
N PRO A 52 4.75 -21.92 3.36
CA PRO A 52 5.88 -21.84 2.43
C PRO A 52 5.57 -20.93 1.24
N SER A 53 6.58 -20.20 0.77
CA SER A 53 6.56 -19.44 -0.49
C SER A 53 6.06 -20.29 -1.67
N ARG A 54 5.43 -19.63 -2.66
CA ARG A 54 5.00 -20.23 -3.93
C ARG A 54 5.73 -19.63 -5.13
N SER A 55 6.49 -18.56 -4.95
CA SER A 55 7.29 -17.97 -6.02
C SER A 55 8.63 -18.70 -6.18
N ASN A 56 9.30 -18.42 -7.30
CA ASN A 56 10.65 -18.89 -7.56
C ASN A 56 11.71 -17.86 -7.11
N VAL A 57 11.37 -16.95 -6.20
CA VAL A 57 12.28 -15.91 -5.74
C VAL A 57 13.21 -16.49 -4.68
N ALA A 58 14.52 -16.37 -4.90
CA ALA A 58 15.54 -17.08 -4.12
C ALA A 58 15.49 -16.81 -2.60
N GLY A 59 15.25 -15.56 -2.20
CA GLY A 59 15.12 -15.18 -0.79
C GLY A 59 13.71 -15.37 -0.21
N ALA A 60 12.71 -15.70 -1.02
CA ALA A 60 11.33 -15.86 -0.55
C ALA A 60 11.11 -17.27 0.00
N THR A 61 10.91 -17.35 1.31
CA THR A 61 10.72 -18.61 2.04
C THR A 61 9.28 -18.80 2.51
N ARG A 62 8.54 -17.71 2.67
CA ARG A 62 7.18 -17.67 3.21
C ARG A 62 6.16 -17.23 2.17
N ARG A 63 4.88 -17.54 2.36
CA ARG A 63 3.80 -17.01 1.50
C ARG A 63 3.78 -15.49 1.53
N TYR A 64 4.03 -14.92 2.70
CA TYR A 64 4.17 -13.47 2.88
C TYR A 64 5.30 -12.88 2.02
N ASP A 65 6.43 -13.58 1.91
CA ASP A 65 7.59 -13.13 1.14
C ASP A 65 7.28 -12.97 -0.36
N ASP A 66 6.31 -13.69 -0.90
CA ASP A 66 5.92 -13.51 -2.30
C ASP A 66 5.34 -12.13 -2.57
N PHE A 67 4.57 -11.60 -1.62
CA PHE A 67 4.04 -10.24 -1.70
C PHE A 67 5.15 -9.20 -1.51
N VAL A 68 6.06 -9.42 -0.56
CA VAL A 68 7.24 -8.56 -0.40
C VAL A 68 8.08 -8.54 -1.69
N ALA A 69 8.33 -9.70 -2.28
CA ALA A 69 9.11 -9.83 -3.49
C ALA A 69 8.43 -9.17 -4.71
N THR A 70 7.10 -9.23 -4.83
CA THR A 70 6.39 -8.51 -5.90
C THR A 70 6.64 -7.02 -5.79
N HIS A 71 6.58 -6.48 -4.58
CA HIS A 71 6.81 -5.06 -4.32
C HIS A 71 8.27 -4.68 -4.62
N ILE A 72 9.24 -5.44 -4.11
CA ILE A 72 10.67 -5.22 -4.39
C ILE A 72 10.95 -5.18 -5.89
N ILE A 73 10.46 -6.18 -6.65
CA ILE A 73 10.73 -6.31 -8.08
C ILE A 73 10.08 -5.18 -8.90
N GLN A 74 8.94 -4.66 -8.44
CA GLN A 74 8.15 -3.69 -9.19
C GLN A 74 8.28 -2.25 -8.69
N ALA A 75 8.93 -1.99 -7.55
CA ALA A 75 8.94 -0.70 -6.87
C ALA A 75 9.29 0.49 -7.78
N ASP A 76 10.31 0.37 -8.63
CA ASP A 76 10.74 1.47 -9.53
C ASP A 76 9.77 1.74 -10.69
N ARG A 77 8.86 0.80 -10.96
CA ARG A 77 7.81 0.91 -11.98
C ARG A 77 6.44 1.26 -11.39
N THR A 78 6.34 1.32 -10.07
CA THR A 78 5.07 1.53 -9.35
C THR A 78 5.11 2.70 -8.38
N HIS A 79 6.27 3.33 -8.15
CA HIS A 79 6.42 4.54 -7.34
C HIS A 79 6.85 5.76 -8.13
N PHE A 80 6.28 6.92 -7.79
CA PHE A 80 6.41 8.21 -8.43
C PHE A 80 6.03 8.17 -9.91
N VAL A 81 4.94 7.44 -10.18
CA VAL A 81 4.39 7.11 -11.50
C VAL A 81 2.86 7.15 -11.46
N GLY A 82 2.21 7.18 -12.63
CA GLY A 82 0.75 7.06 -12.71
C GLY A 82 0.20 5.71 -12.22
N PHE A 83 1.04 4.66 -12.17
CA PHE A 83 0.66 3.31 -11.74
C PHE A 83 0.47 3.15 -10.22
N PHE A 84 0.90 4.13 -9.42
CA PHE A 84 1.01 4.00 -7.97
C PHE A 84 -0.27 3.48 -7.30
N TYR A 85 -1.40 4.18 -7.47
CA TYR A 85 -2.63 3.76 -6.81
C TYR A 85 -3.26 2.48 -7.37
N PRO A 86 -3.39 2.28 -8.70
CA PRO A 86 -3.86 1.01 -9.25
C PRO A 86 -3.07 -0.19 -8.76
N HIS A 87 -1.74 -0.09 -8.74
CA HIS A 87 -0.88 -1.19 -8.32
C HIS A 87 -1.07 -1.54 -6.85
N HIS A 88 -1.02 -0.55 -5.96
CA HIS A 88 -1.16 -0.78 -4.51
C HIS A 88 -2.58 -1.23 -4.14
N ARG A 89 -3.62 -0.72 -4.81
CA ARG A 89 -5.00 -1.22 -4.66
C ARG A 89 -5.08 -2.71 -4.99
N LEU A 90 -4.51 -3.12 -6.12
CA LEU A 90 -4.50 -4.54 -6.53
C LEU A 90 -3.67 -5.39 -5.55
N LEU A 91 -2.52 -4.89 -5.10
CA LEU A 91 -1.65 -5.58 -4.15
C LEU A 91 -2.36 -5.83 -2.81
N VAL A 92 -3.01 -4.82 -2.24
CA VAL A 92 -3.78 -4.95 -0.99
C VAL A 92 -4.98 -5.88 -1.17
N ALA A 93 -5.71 -5.78 -2.29
CA ALA A 93 -6.82 -6.68 -2.58
C ALA A 93 -6.37 -8.16 -2.75
N ALA A 94 -5.21 -8.39 -3.37
CA ALA A 94 -4.63 -9.72 -3.49
C ALA A 94 -4.17 -10.27 -2.13
N PHE A 95 -3.62 -9.42 -1.26
CA PHE A 95 -3.24 -9.80 0.10
C PHE A 95 -4.47 -10.17 0.93
N GLU A 96 -5.51 -9.32 0.92
CA GLU A 96 -6.81 -9.60 1.54
C GLU A 96 -7.40 -10.94 1.05
N TYR A 97 -7.38 -11.16 -0.27
CA TYR A 97 -7.84 -12.43 -0.84
C TYR A 97 -7.03 -13.63 -0.31
N ALA A 98 -5.71 -13.53 -0.24
CA ALA A 98 -4.85 -14.58 0.27
C ALA A 98 -5.10 -14.86 1.76
N LEU A 99 -5.23 -13.84 2.60
CA LEU A 99 -5.59 -14.01 4.03
C LEU A 99 -6.90 -14.80 4.16
N ARG A 100 -7.92 -14.42 3.38
CA ARG A 100 -9.24 -15.06 3.44
C ARG A 100 -9.23 -16.49 2.90
N LYS A 101 -8.49 -16.76 1.83
CA LYS A 101 -8.52 -18.05 1.13
C LYS A 101 -7.50 -19.06 1.62
N GLU A 102 -6.34 -18.59 2.07
CA GLU A 102 -5.24 -19.46 2.48
C GLU A 102 -5.15 -19.58 4.01
N CYS A 103 -5.61 -18.56 4.75
CA CYS A 103 -5.52 -18.47 6.20
C CYS A 103 -6.87 -18.36 6.92
N GLY A 104 -7.98 -18.47 6.19
CA GLY A 104 -9.31 -18.57 6.79
C GLY A 104 -9.88 -17.28 7.36
N TYR A 105 -9.27 -16.12 7.06
CA TYR A 105 -9.75 -14.83 7.55
C TYR A 105 -11.18 -14.53 7.08
N GLY A 106 -12.08 -14.23 8.03
CA GLY A 106 -13.48 -13.92 7.80
C GLY A 106 -13.75 -12.44 7.52
N GLY A 107 -12.89 -11.54 8.03
CA GLY A 107 -13.02 -10.08 7.95
C GLY A 107 -12.49 -9.43 6.67
N ALA A 108 -12.58 -8.10 6.61
CA ALA A 108 -12.06 -7.28 5.52
C ALA A 108 -10.75 -6.59 5.95
N GLN A 109 -9.86 -6.30 5.00
CA GLN A 109 -8.58 -5.64 5.27
C GLN A 109 -8.79 -4.35 6.07
N PRO A 110 -8.27 -4.24 7.31
CA PRO A 110 -8.37 -3.02 8.10
C PRO A 110 -7.43 -1.94 7.56
N TYR A 111 -7.71 -0.70 7.93
CA TYR A 111 -6.89 0.45 7.60
C TYR A 111 -6.47 1.24 8.84
N TRP A 112 -5.34 1.92 8.73
CA TRP A 112 -4.83 2.86 9.73
C TRP A 112 -5.15 4.30 9.31
N ASP A 113 -6.09 4.97 9.99
CA ASP A 113 -6.37 6.38 9.70
C ASP A 113 -5.34 7.29 10.37
N TRP A 114 -4.39 7.79 9.58
CA TRP A 114 -3.30 8.63 10.09
C TRP A 114 -3.78 9.91 10.79
N LEU A 115 -4.96 10.45 10.42
CA LEU A 115 -5.46 11.69 11.02
C LEU A 115 -5.85 11.51 12.49
N LEU A 116 -6.13 10.29 12.95
CA LEU A 116 -6.45 10.00 14.34
C LEU A 116 -5.19 9.96 15.24
N ASP A 117 -4.02 9.86 14.61
CA ASP A 117 -2.71 9.65 15.27
C ASP A 117 -1.76 10.83 15.08
N ILE A 118 -2.23 11.93 14.49
CA ILE A 118 -1.38 13.07 14.11
C ILE A 118 -0.68 13.72 15.32
N ASP A 119 -1.33 13.71 16.49
CA ASP A 119 -0.81 14.32 17.71
C ASP A 119 0.12 13.38 18.48
N ASP A 120 -0.12 12.07 18.42
CA ASP A 120 0.69 11.05 19.09
C ASP A 120 0.67 9.72 18.32
N MET A 121 1.59 9.60 17.36
CA MET A 121 1.71 8.41 16.52
C MET A 121 2.06 7.16 17.34
N ALA A 122 2.91 7.30 18.36
CA ALA A 122 3.41 6.17 19.14
C ALA A 122 2.31 5.57 20.04
N ALA A 123 1.31 6.37 20.44
CA ALA A 123 0.14 5.90 21.18
C ALA A 123 -0.96 5.27 20.31
N SER A 124 -0.75 5.16 18.99
CA SER A 124 -1.71 4.51 18.10
C SER A 124 -1.94 3.04 18.53
N PRO A 125 -3.18 2.53 18.54
CA PRO A 125 -3.47 1.13 18.82
C PRO A 125 -2.97 0.19 17.72
N ILE A 126 -2.49 0.73 16.59
CA ILE A 126 -1.69 -0.03 15.64
C ILE A 126 -0.43 -0.58 16.30
N PHE A 127 0.15 0.14 17.27
CA PHE A 127 1.39 -0.25 17.96
C PHE A 127 1.14 -0.83 19.35
N ASP A 128 -0.11 -1.18 19.66
CA ASP A 128 -0.46 -1.88 20.89
C ASP A 128 0.19 -3.29 20.90
N PRO A 129 0.80 -3.72 22.03
CA PRO A 129 1.49 -5.01 22.09
C PRO A 129 0.54 -6.21 22.18
N ASP A 130 -0.72 -6.03 22.61
CA ASP A 130 -1.65 -7.16 22.76
C ASP A 130 -2.55 -7.32 21.54
N THR A 131 -3.07 -6.19 21.06
CA THR A 131 -4.11 -6.11 20.03
C THR A 131 -3.63 -5.41 18.77
N GLY A 132 -2.34 -5.07 18.66
CA GLY A 132 -1.75 -4.36 17.54
C GLY A 132 -0.59 -5.12 16.88
N PHE A 133 0.39 -4.36 16.37
CA PHE A 133 1.52 -4.86 15.58
C PHE A 133 2.86 -4.69 16.30
N GLY A 134 2.84 -4.43 17.61
CA GLY A 134 4.04 -4.16 18.42
C GLY A 134 4.55 -2.72 18.28
N GLY A 135 5.46 -2.33 19.17
CA GLY A 135 5.95 -0.96 19.34
C GLY A 135 7.15 -0.58 18.47
N ASN A 136 7.88 0.42 18.97
CA ASN A 136 9.09 0.96 18.35
C ASN A 136 10.32 0.10 18.69
N GLY A 137 11.29 0.04 17.79
CA GLY A 137 12.55 -0.64 18.08
C GLY A 137 13.41 0.11 19.08
N GLU A 138 14.31 -0.61 19.75
CA GLU A 138 15.35 -0.05 20.61
C GLU A 138 16.17 1.04 19.90
N TRP A 139 16.69 2.02 20.64
CA TRP A 139 17.49 3.10 20.06
C TRP A 139 18.78 2.57 19.44
N ILE A 140 19.01 2.89 18.16
CA ILE A 140 20.29 2.67 17.48
C ILE A 140 20.93 4.03 17.16
N PRO A 141 22.18 4.32 17.59
CA PRO A 141 22.84 5.60 17.31
C PRO A 141 23.20 5.75 15.83
N GLY A 142 23.68 6.93 15.43
CA GLY A 142 24.14 7.22 14.07
C GLY A 142 23.21 8.14 13.28
N THR A 143 23.68 8.57 12.12
CA THR A 143 23.01 9.51 11.20
C THR A 143 23.08 8.97 9.78
N GLN A 144 22.42 9.62 8.82
CA GLN A 144 22.52 9.23 7.42
C GLN A 144 23.96 9.30 6.88
N SER A 145 24.76 10.27 7.32
CA SER A 145 26.15 10.44 6.89
C SER A 145 27.14 9.57 7.66
N GLN A 146 26.78 9.13 8.87
CA GLN A 146 27.58 8.31 9.76
C GLN A 146 26.68 7.27 10.44
N PRO A 147 26.21 6.25 9.70
CA PRO A 147 25.36 5.22 10.27
C PRO A 147 26.12 4.40 11.30
N SER A 148 25.38 3.76 12.21
CA SER A 148 25.98 2.78 13.13
C SER A 148 26.70 1.68 12.35
N PRO A 149 27.85 1.16 12.86
CA PRO A 149 28.54 0.04 12.24
C PRO A 149 27.59 -1.14 12.01
N GLU A 150 27.75 -1.83 10.87
CA GLU A 150 26.96 -3.02 10.50
C GLU A 150 25.46 -2.77 10.26
N MET A 151 25.01 -1.52 10.33
CA MET A 151 23.64 -1.13 9.99
C MET A 151 23.57 -0.69 8.52
N GLU A 152 22.93 -1.51 7.70
CA GLU A 152 22.61 -1.11 6.33
C GLU A 152 21.39 -0.18 6.32
N LEU A 153 21.52 0.97 5.64
CA LEU A 153 20.45 1.96 5.54
C LEU A 153 19.41 1.56 4.46
N PRO A 154 18.11 1.64 4.78
CA PRO A 154 17.02 1.21 3.90
C PRO A 154 16.90 2.04 2.62
N LEU A 155 17.36 3.30 2.64
CA LEU A 155 17.40 4.17 1.47
C LEU A 155 18.81 4.77 1.26
N PRO A 156 19.25 4.96 0.00
CA PRO A 156 20.42 5.77 -0.32
C PRO A 156 20.12 7.30 -0.27
N SER A 157 19.04 7.72 0.43
CA SER A 157 18.58 9.11 0.44
C SER A 157 19.57 10.02 1.21
N THR A 158 19.40 11.33 1.11
CA THR A 158 20.09 12.29 2.01
C THR A 158 19.15 12.77 3.13
N HIS A 159 18.03 12.08 3.34
CA HIS A 159 17.04 12.50 4.32
C HIS A 159 17.49 12.07 5.72
N GLU A 160 17.53 13.02 6.64
CA GLU A 160 17.79 12.76 8.05
C GLU A 160 16.48 12.79 8.82
N PHE A 161 16.37 11.95 9.85
CA PHE A 161 15.20 11.87 10.73
C PHE A 161 15.58 12.33 12.14
N PRO A 162 15.61 13.65 12.40
CA PRO A 162 16.09 14.18 13.68
C PRO A 162 15.15 13.88 14.86
N ASP A 163 13.89 13.55 14.58
CA ASP A 163 12.88 13.19 15.58
C ASP A 163 12.74 11.67 15.78
N ARG A 164 13.63 10.87 15.19
CA ARG A 164 13.64 9.43 15.32
C ARG A 164 13.89 9.00 16.77
N SER A 165 13.32 7.88 17.17
CA SER A 165 13.32 7.42 18.57
C SER A 165 13.64 5.94 18.74
N GLY A 166 14.02 5.22 17.68
CA GLY A 166 14.30 3.79 17.72
C GLY A 166 15.43 3.36 16.79
N GLY A 167 15.17 2.31 16.00
CA GLY A 167 16.09 1.74 15.01
C GLY A 167 16.31 0.24 15.14
N GLY A 168 15.96 -0.34 16.29
CA GLY A 168 16.09 -1.76 16.58
C GLY A 168 14.96 -2.62 16.01
N CYS A 169 15.00 -3.91 16.34
CA CYS A 169 13.97 -4.87 15.96
C CYS A 169 12.62 -4.55 16.61
N ILE A 170 11.50 -5.01 16.04
CA ILE A 170 10.19 -5.00 16.70
C ILE A 170 10.32 -5.72 18.06
N PRO A 171 10.03 -5.03 19.19
CA PRO A 171 10.42 -5.54 20.51
C PRO A 171 9.35 -6.42 21.18
N ASP A 172 8.10 -6.35 20.74
CA ASP A 172 6.97 -6.92 21.45
C ASP A 172 5.77 -7.22 20.53
N GLY A 173 4.75 -7.80 21.14
CA GLY A 173 3.47 -8.14 20.55
C GLY A 173 3.49 -9.27 19.54
N PRO A 174 2.43 -9.44 18.73
CA PRO A 174 2.25 -10.63 17.89
C PRO A 174 3.33 -10.82 16.81
N PHE A 175 4.14 -9.80 16.56
CA PHE A 175 5.23 -9.81 15.60
C PHE A 175 6.60 -9.61 16.26
N GLU A 176 6.70 -9.80 17.58
CA GLU A 176 7.98 -9.89 18.29
C GLU A 176 8.87 -10.94 17.61
N GLY A 177 10.14 -10.56 17.36
CA GLY A 177 11.09 -11.45 16.72
C GLY A 177 10.83 -11.71 15.23
N LEU A 178 9.90 -11.00 14.60
CA LEU A 178 9.68 -11.07 13.16
C LEU A 178 10.99 -10.79 12.41
N ASP A 179 11.35 -11.71 11.54
CA ASP A 179 12.48 -11.60 10.63
C ASP A 179 12.03 -11.56 9.16
N THR A 180 12.92 -11.11 8.30
CA THR A 180 12.77 -11.12 6.85
C THR A 180 14.07 -11.56 6.21
N ALA A 181 13.95 -12.36 5.15
CA ALA A 181 15.07 -12.73 4.30
C ALA A 181 15.21 -11.82 3.08
N LEU A 182 14.22 -10.99 2.77
CA LEU A 182 14.21 -10.13 1.58
C LEU A 182 14.67 -8.71 1.92
N GLY A 183 15.21 -8.01 0.93
CA GLY A 183 15.84 -6.71 1.11
C GLY A 183 17.21 -6.78 1.83
N PRO A 184 17.72 -5.63 2.31
CA PRO A 184 17.16 -4.30 2.11
C PRO A 184 17.23 -3.88 0.63
N ARG A 185 16.54 -2.78 0.31
CA ARG A 185 16.39 -2.20 -1.02
C ARG A 185 15.87 -3.22 -2.02
N GLY A 186 16.35 -3.13 -3.26
CA GLY A 186 15.99 -4.01 -4.37
C GLY A 186 16.46 -5.47 -4.24
N SER A 187 17.06 -5.89 -3.12
CA SER A 187 17.60 -7.24 -2.99
C SER A 187 16.50 -8.29 -2.78
N VAL A 188 16.55 -9.34 -3.59
CA VAL A 188 15.72 -10.54 -3.43
C VAL A 188 16.53 -11.78 -3.06
N ALA A 189 17.81 -11.60 -2.71
CA ALA A 189 18.67 -12.66 -2.21
C ALA A 189 18.36 -12.95 -0.73
N TYR A 190 18.60 -14.19 -0.30
CA TYR A 190 18.41 -14.59 1.09
C TYR A 190 19.35 -13.81 2.03
N ASN A 191 18.78 -12.99 2.90
CA ASN A 191 19.49 -12.12 3.84
C ASN A 191 18.69 -11.96 5.15
N PRO A 192 18.66 -12.99 6.02
CA PRO A 192 17.81 -13.03 7.21
C PRO A 192 18.25 -11.99 8.23
N ARG A 193 17.29 -11.18 8.69
CA ARG A 193 17.47 -10.18 9.75
C ARG A 193 16.11 -9.84 10.36
N CYS A 194 16.10 -9.33 11.59
CA CYS A 194 14.86 -8.85 12.19
C CYS A 194 14.27 -7.66 11.40
N VAL A 195 12.95 -7.54 11.41
CA VAL A 195 12.25 -6.34 10.95
C VAL A 195 12.41 -5.24 12.01
N ARG A 196 12.74 -4.03 11.57
CA ARG A 196 13.10 -2.90 12.43
C ARG A 196 12.13 -1.75 12.31
N ARG A 197 11.99 -0.97 13.39
CA ARG A 197 11.19 0.27 13.45
C ARG A 197 11.98 1.39 14.11
N ASP A 198 11.79 2.60 13.62
CA ASP A 198 12.50 3.80 14.07
C ASP A 198 11.53 5.00 14.04
N PHE A 199 10.66 5.08 15.05
CA PHE A 199 9.54 6.01 15.01
C PHE A 199 9.99 7.47 14.93
N CYS A 200 9.37 8.22 14.02
CA CYS A 200 9.55 9.65 13.78
C CYS A 200 8.20 10.40 13.86
N PRO A 201 7.65 10.63 15.07
CA PRO A 201 6.29 11.18 15.24
C PRO A 201 6.09 12.59 14.66
N ALA A 202 7.09 13.47 14.73
CA ALA A 202 6.98 14.83 14.20
C ALA A 202 7.04 14.83 12.65
N THR A 203 7.87 13.94 12.08
CA THR A 203 7.92 13.71 10.64
C THR A 203 6.58 13.15 10.13
N PHE A 204 6.01 12.16 10.83
CA PHE A 204 4.67 11.65 10.58
C PHE A 204 3.64 12.78 10.57
N ALA A 205 3.51 13.52 11.68
CA ALA A 205 2.52 14.58 11.84
C ALA A 205 2.60 15.65 10.74
N ARG A 206 3.82 16.11 10.42
CA ARG A 206 4.07 17.10 9.37
C ARG A 206 3.61 16.61 8.00
N MET A 207 3.81 15.33 7.69
CA MET A 207 3.48 14.77 6.38
C MET A 207 1.99 14.41 6.27
N VAL A 208 1.37 13.90 7.34
CA VAL A 208 -0.07 13.62 7.43
C VAL A 208 -0.91 14.88 7.16
N ALA A 209 -0.42 16.07 7.52
CA ALA A 209 -1.08 17.34 7.20
C ALA A 209 -1.37 17.54 5.69
N ASN A 210 -0.75 16.77 4.80
CA ASN A 210 -0.94 16.83 3.35
C ASN A 210 -2.10 15.96 2.82
N VAL A 211 -2.80 15.18 3.65
CA VAL A 211 -4.00 14.42 3.24
C VAL A 211 -5.05 15.35 2.63
N ARG A 212 -5.44 16.41 3.37
CA ARG A 212 -6.50 17.34 2.92
C ARG A 212 -6.12 18.17 1.69
N PRO A 213 -4.91 18.74 1.58
CA PRO A 213 -4.44 19.37 0.34
C PRO A 213 -4.50 18.46 -0.88
N ALA A 214 -4.02 17.22 -0.77
CA ALA A 214 -4.01 16.29 -1.89
C ALA A 214 -5.43 15.94 -2.38
N LEU A 215 -6.39 15.75 -1.48
CA LEU A 215 -7.81 15.47 -1.84
C LEU A 215 -8.47 16.57 -2.69
N ARG A 216 -7.88 17.78 -2.74
CA ARG A 216 -8.35 18.91 -3.54
C ARG A 216 -7.72 18.99 -4.92
N MET A 217 -6.74 18.13 -5.24
CA MET A 217 -6.12 18.12 -6.56
C MET A 217 -7.16 17.84 -7.65
N PRO A 218 -7.09 18.52 -8.79
CA PRO A 218 -8.15 18.50 -9.79
C PRO A 218 -8.12 17.23 -10.66
N THR A 219 -6.94 16.69 -10.93
CA THR A 219 -6.71 15.50 -11.76
C THR A 219 -6.06 14.39 -10.96
N TYR A 220 -6.16 13.15 -11.44
CA TYR A 220 -5.48 12.01 -10.84
C TYR A 220 -3.96 12.22 -10.80
N GLY A 221 -3.35 12.68 -11.89
CA GLY A 221 -1.90 12.91 -11.95
C GLY A 221 -1.42 13.92 -10.90
N ASP A 222 -2.14 15.04 -10.72
CA ASP A 222 -1.85 16.02 -9.67
C ASP A 222 -2.06 15.43 -8.27
N PHE A 223 -3.11 14.62 -8.10
CA PHE A 223 -3.39 13.92 -6.85
C PHE A 223 -2.24 12.98 -6.47
N VAL A 224 -1.72 12.16 -7.39
CA VAL A 224 -0.58 11.27 -7.13
C VAL A 224 0.67 12.08 -6.83
N ALA A 225 1.01 13.06 -7.67
CA ALA A 225 2.19 13.92 -7.48
C ALA A 225 2.17 14.68 -6.14
N SER A 226 0.98 15.01 -5.63
CA SER A 226 0.80 15.67 -4.33
C SER A 226 0.81 14.67 -3.15
N SER A 227 0.14 13.53 -3.28
CA SER A 227 -0.11 12.62 -2.16
C SER A 227 1.04 11.64 -1.90
N GLU A 228 1.65 11.07 -2.94
CA GLU A 228 2.65 10.02 -2.81
C GLU A 228 3.91 10.46 -2.03
N PRO A 229 4.56 11.60 -2.35
CA PRO A 229 5.75 12.05 -1.62
C PRO A 229 5.45 12.68 -0.26
N ASN A 230 4.16 12.81 0.11
CA ASN A 230 3.73 13.48 1.34
C ASN A 230 2.85 12.56 2.20
N ALA A 231 1.53 12.52 1.95
CA ALA A 231 0.57 11.79 2.77
C ALA A 231 0.90 10.28 2.83
N HIS A 232 1.26 9.65 1.71
CA HIS A 232 1.74 8.26 1.71
C HIS A 232 3.10 8.13 2.41
N ALA A 233 4.06 9.00 2.11
CA ALA A 233 5.37 8.98 2.78
C ALA A 233 5.28 9.11 4.31
N SER A 234 4.19 9.68 4.85
CA SER A 234 4.00 9.87 6.29
C SER A 234 4.08 8.58 7.09
N GLY A 235 3.35 7.53 6.70
CA GLY A 235 3.38 6.25 7.41
C GLY A 235 4.72 5.53 7.26
N HIS A 236 5.30 5.58 6.06
CA HIS A 236 6.61 4.99 5.77
C HIS A 236 7.74 5.61 6.59
N TYR A 237 7.84 6.94 6.60
CA TYR A 237 8.86 7.68 7.34
C TYR A 237 8.55 7.77 8.84
N GLY A 238 7.28 7.88 9.18
CA GLY A 238 6.80 7.87 10.57
C GLY A 238 7.19 6.59 11.29
N VAL A 239 6.97 5.42 10.68
CA VAL A 239 7.29 4.13 11.30
C VAL A 239 8.75 3.72 11.08
N GLY A 240 9.30 4.06 9.92
CA GLY A 240 10.57 3.52 9.45
C GLY A 240 11.80 4.35 9.81
N GLY A 241 11.71 5.67 9.92
CA GLY A 241 12.86 6.53 10.23
C GLY A 241 14.16 6.17 9.50
N LEU A 242 15.29 6.20 10.22
CA LEU A 242 16.59 6.00 9.60
C LEU A 242 16.89 4.52 9.32
N TYR A 243 16.49 3.63 10.22
CA TYR A 243 16.90 2.21 10.18
C TYR A 243 15.77 1.20 9.96
N GLY A 244 14.52 1.64 10.05
CA GLY A 244 13.35 0.80 10.01
C GLY A 244 12.89 0.45 8.58
N ALA A 245 12.18 -0.67 8.49
CA ALA A 245 11.81 -1.27 7.22
C ALA A 245 10.82 -0.42 6.42
N MET A 246 9.88 0.24 7.10
CA MET A 246 8.86 1.08 6.44
C MET A 246 9.46 2.25 5.64
N THR A 247 10.71 2.67 5.87
CA THR A 247 11.35 3.69 5.03
C THR A 247 11.95 3.11 3.75
N ASP A 248 12.17 1.80 3.67
CA ASP A 248 12.67 1.14 2.47
C ASP A 248 11.59 1.06 1.38
N LYS A 249 11.67 1.94 0.39
CA LYS A 249 10.71 1.97 -0.74
C LYS A 249 10.52 0.60 -1.41
N TRP A 250 11.54 -0.25 -1.46
CA TRP A 250 11.43 -1.56 -2.10
C TRP A 250 10.90 -2.60 -1.13
N SER A 251 11.46 -2.67 0.08
CA SER A 251 11.20 -3.76 1.02
C SER A 251 10.26 -3.39 2.19
N SER A 252 9.63 -2.22 2.19
CA SER A 252 8.68 -1.80 3.24
C SER A 252 7.57 -2.79 3.59
N PRO A 253 7.05 -3.64 2.67
CA PRO A 253 6.05 -4.65 3.05
C PRO A 253 6.54 -5.71 4.03
N VAL A 254 7.85 -5.82 4.32
CA VAL A 254 8.33 -6.73 5.38
C VAL A 254 7.80 -6.34 6.76
N ASP A 255 7.40 -5.07 6.97
CA ASP A 255 6.66 -4.67 8.16
C ASP A 255 5.14 -4.86 7.93
N PRO A 256 4.44 -5.66 8.74
CA PRO A 256 3.00 -5.89 8.60
C PRO A 256 2.12 -4.63 8.63
N VAL A 257 2.59 -3.53 9.24
CA VAL A 257 1.87 -2.24 9.24
C VAL A 257 1.68 -1.68 7.83
N PHE A 258 2.52 -2.09 6.86
CA PHE A 258 2.39 -1.75 5.45
C PHE A 258 0.97 -1.95 4.91
N TRP A 259 0.32 -3.05 5.27
CA TRP A 259 -0.99 -3.41 4.73
C TRP A 259 -2.10 -2.48 5.20
N LEU A 260 -2.05 -2.05 6.47
CA LEU A 260 -3.00 -1.12 7.06
C LEU A 260 -2.74 0.31 6.56
N HIS A 261 -1.47 0.67 6.39
CA HIS A 261 -1.05 1.91 5.77
C HIS A 261 -1.58 2.00 4.32
N HIS A 262 -1.34 1.00 3.48
CA HIS A 262 -1.76 1.03 2.08
C HIS A 262 -3.26 0.81 1.87
N ALA A 263 -3.97 0.17 2.81
CA ALA A 263 -5.43 0.21 2.84
C ALA A 263 -5.94 1.65 3.05
N ASN A 264 -5.26 2.46 3.87
CA ASN A 264 -5.62 3.87 4.04
C ASN A 264 -5.16 4.76 2.86
N VAL A 265 -4.05 4.43 2.20
CA VAL A 265 -3.67 5.04 0.89
C VAL A 265 -4.77 4.79 -0.14
N ASP A 266 -5.24 3.56 -0.25
CA ASP A 266 -6.33 3.21 -1.15
C ASP A 266 -7.64 3.93 -0.79
N ARG A 267 -7.97 4.00 0.50
CA ARG A 267 -9.08 4.80 1.02
C ARG A 267 -8.95 6.28 0.63
N MET A 268 -7.75 6.84 0.66
CA MET A 268 -7.50 8.23 0.23
C MET A 268 -7.80 8.44 -1.25
N TRP A 269 -7.42 7.50 -2.12
CA TRP A 269 -7.77 7.56 -3.54
C TRP A 269 -9.27 7.42 -3.75
N TRP A 270 -9.92 6.45 -3.09
CA TRP A 270 -11.36 6.31 -3.16
C TRP A 270 -12.08 7.58 -2.68
N SER A 271 -11.60 8.21 -1.61
CA SER A 271 -12.12 9.49 -1.12
C SER A 271 -11.99 10.62 -2.16
N TRP A 272 -10.90 10.63 -2.93
CA TRP A 272 -10.70 11.58 -4.03
C TRP A 272 -11.64 11.30 -5.21
N GLN A 273 -11.81 10.03 -5.60
CA GLN A 273 -12.74 9.60 -6.64
C GLN A 273 -14.19 9.94 -6.26
N TYR A 274 -14.59 9.63 -5.02
CA TYR A 274 -15.96 9.78 -4.53
C TYR A 274 -16.45 11.24 -4.51
N ARG A 275 -15.54 12.21 -4.44
CA ARG A 275 -15.87 13.65 -4.50
C ARG A 275 -16.51 14.07 -5.81
N ASP A 276 -16.22 13.37 -6.90
CA ASP A 276 -16.80 13.63 -8.22
C ASP A 276 -16.71 12.36 -9.09
N LEU A 277 -17.48 11.33 -8.71
CA LEU A 277 -17.43 10.02 -9.38
C LEU A 277 -17.58 10.10 -10.92
N PRO A 278 -18.50 10.89 -11.50
CA PRO A 278 -18.64 10.97 -12.95
C PRO A 278 -17.34 11.32 -13.68
N GLU A 279 -16.56 12.25 -13.13
CA GLU A 279 -15.31 12.71 -13.76
C GLU A 279 -14.09 11.92 -13.27
N ARG A 280 -14.08 11.49 -12.00
CA ARG A 280 -12.87 10.96 -11.34
C ARG A 280 -12.80 9.46 -11.24
N LEU A 281 -13.92 8.73 -11.41
CA LEU A 281 -13.91 7.28 -11.26
C LEU A 281 -12.91 6.64 -12.23
N MET A 282 -12.84 7.13 -13.46
CA MET A 282 -11.96 6.62 -14.51
C MET A 282 -10.82 7.58 -14.86
N ASP A 283 -10.62 8.66 -14.11
CA ASP A 283 -9.48 9.57 -14.33
C ASP A 283 -8.18 8.84 -13.98
N ILE A 284 -7.29 8.77 -14.98
CA ILE A 284 -5.97 8.17 -14.84
C ILE A 284 -4.97 8.99 -15.67
N SER A 285 -3.83 9.30 -15.07
CA SER A 285 -2.74 10.03 -15.69
C SER A 285 -1.45 9.91 -14.86
N GLY A 286 -0.34 10.45 -15.35
CA GLY A 286 0.98 10.36 -14.72
C GLY A 286 1.92 9.39 -15.45
N PRO A 287 3.22 9.50 -15.20
CA PRO A 287 4.20 8.86 -16.06
C PRO A 287 4.34 7.37 -15.85
N LEU A 288 4.76 6.67 -16.89
CA LEU A 288 5.22 5.28 -16.81
C LEU A 288 6.66 5.16 -16.29
N VAL A 289 7.43 6.25 -16.35
CA VAL A 289 8.81 6.33 -15.85
C VAL A 289 8.82 7.17 -14.59
N SER A 290 9.43 6.64 -13.53
CA SER A 290 9.49 7.29 -12.21
C SER A 290 9.99 8.73 -12.31
N LEU A 291 9.27 9.65 -11.67
CA LEU A 291 9.54 11.09 -11.59
C LEU A 291 9.45 11.88 -12.92
N ASP A 292 9.09 11.25 -14.05
CA ASP A 292 8.93 11.95 -15.34
C ASP A 292 7.54 12.60 -15.46
N TRP A 293 7.14 13.50 -14.56
CA TRP A 293 5.82 14.15 -14.60
C TRP A 293 5.57 14.99 -15.88
N THR A 294 6.60 15.19 -16.70
CA THR A 294 6.48 15.79 -18.05
C THR A 294 6.09 14.80 -19.14
N ASN A 295 6.07 13.50 -18.84
CA ASN A 295 5.76 12.38 -19.74
C ASN A 295 6.62 12.33 -21.01
N LYS A 296 7.89 12.77 -20.93
CA LYS A 296 8.78 12.86 -22.11
C LYS A 296 9.55 11.58 -22.40
N LEU A 297 9.73 10.70 -21.41
CA LEU A 297 10.52 9.48 -21.51
C LEU A 297 9.64 8.27 -21.82
N GLY A 298 8.62 8.03 -20.99
CA GLY A 298 7.79 6.83 -21.05
C GLY A 298 6.37 7.05 -21.57
N GLY A 299 5.92 8.30 -21.63
CA GLY A 299 4.51 8.61 -21.83
C GLY A 299 3.66 8.38 -20.58
N ASN A 300 2.36 8.50 -20.78
CA ASN A 300 1.35 8.53 -19.73
C ASN A 300 0.68 7.15 -19.58
N ILE A 301 0.34 6.78 -18.35
CA ILE A 301 -0.50 5.60 -18.09
C ILE A 301 -1.87 5.74 -18.75
N THR A 302 -2.49 4.61 -19.10
CA THR A 302 -3.88 4.55 -19.59
C THR A 302 -4.63 3.41 -18.91
N LEU A 303 -5.95 3.38 -19.10
CA LEU A 303 -6.84 2.36 -18.52
C LEU A 303 -6.57 0.94 -19.05
N GLU A 304 -6.01 0.83 -20.27
CA GLU A 304 -5.72 -0.43 -20.95
C GLU A 304 -4.41 -1.07 -20.48
N HIS A 305 -3.57 -0.32 -19.78
CA HIS A 305 -2.31 -0.85 -19.29
C HIS A 305 -2.53 -2.03 -18.34
N GLU A 306 -1.67 -3.03 -18.45
CA GLU A 306 -1.69 -4.19 -17.56
C GLU A 306 -1.11 -3.81 -16.19
N ASN A 307 -1.88 -4.09 -15.15
CA ASN A 307 -1.49 -4.03 -13.76
C ASN A 307 -1.28 -5.45 -13.24
N ALA A 308 -0.01 -5.85 -13.10
CA ALA A 308 0.40 -7.20 -12.72
C ALA A 308 1.05 -7.24 -11.33
N LEU A 309 0.90 -8.36 -10.63
CA LEU A 309 1.61 -8.76 -9.41
C LEU A 309 2.50 -9.95 -9.76
N VAL A 310 3.74 -9.65 -10.17
CA VAL A 310 4.59 -10.56 -10.95
C VAL A 310 4.94 -11.87 -10.25
N THR A 311 5.16 -11.86 -8.93
CA THR A 311 5.51 -13.08 -8.18
C THR A 311 4.27 -13.92 -7.85
N LEU A 312 3.08 -13.31 -7.87
CA LEU A 312 1.82 -13.97 -7.56
C LEU A 312 1.17 -14.59 -8.81
N GLY A 313 1.67 -14.24 -10.01
CA GLY A 313 1.08 -14.68 -11.27
C GLY A 313 -0.33 -14.13 -11.49
N GLN A 314 -0.63 -12.96 -10.91
CA GLN A 314 -1.93 -12.30 -11.00
C GLN A 314 -1.79 -10.99 -11.78
N GLY A 315 -2.83 -10.61 -12.51
CA GLY A 315 -2.84 -9.35 -13.24
C GLY A 315 -4.22 -9.02 -13.80
N THR A 316 -4.44 -7.74 -14.08
CA THR A 316 -5.68 -7.22 -14.66
C THR A 316 -5.40 -5.90 -15.38
N SER A 317 -6.40 -5.30 -16.02
CA SER A 317 -6.25 -3.94 -16.57
C SER A 317 -6.34 -2.89 -15.48
N VAL A 318 -5.69 -1.73 -15.67
CA VAL A 318 -5.90 -0.56 -14.79
C VAL A 318 -7.39 -0.24 -14.67
N ALA A 319 -8.14 -0.30 -15.79
CA ALA A 319 -9.59 -0.08 -15.83
C ALA A 319 -10.39 -0.95 -14.84
N SER A 320 -9.94 -2.18 -14.59
CA SER A 320 -10.58 -3.14 -13.68
C SER A 320 -10.36 -2.81 -12.21
N THR A 321 -9.36 -1.97 -11.90
CA THR A 321 -9.02 -1.56 -10.52
C THR A 321 -9.57 -0.18 -10.15
N MET A 322 -10.11 0.56 -11.13
CA MET A 322 -10.59 1.92 -10.91
C MET A 322 -11.79 2.01 -9.97
N ASP A 323 -12.70 1.04 -10.03
CA ASP A 323 -13.94 1.01 -9.25
C ASP A 323 -13.90 -0.13 -8.22
N ILE A 324 -13.79 0.23 -6.93
CA ILE A 324 -13.75 -0.75 -5.83
C ILE A 324 -15.07 -1.53 -5.66
N ARG A 325 -16.15 -1.05 -6.28
CA ARG A 325 -17.49 -1.66 -6.30
C ARG A 325 -17.84 -2.23 -7.69
N GLY A 326 -16.91 -2.20 -8.64
CA GLY A 326 -17.13 -2.46 -10.07
C GLY A 326 -17.21 -3.93 -10.49
N GLY A 327 -17.17 -4.87 -9.54
CA GLY A 327 -17.35 -6.31 -9.76
C GLY A 327 -16.03 -7.10 -9.72
N PHE A 328 -14.97 -6.61 -10.40
CA PHE A 328 -13.63 -7.21 -10.26
C PHE A 328 -13.12 -7.04 -8.81
N LEU A 329 -13.24 -5.81 -8.30
CA LEU A 329 -13.18 -5.52 -6.87
C LEU A 329 -14.60 -5.49 -6.31
N CYS A 330 -14.73 -5.86 -5.03
CA CYS A 330 -16.02 -5.93 -4.35
C CYS A 330 -15.83 -5.61 -2.86
N TYR A 331 -15.43 -4.37 -2.58
CA TYR A 331 -15.30 -3.85 -1.22
C TYR A 331 -15.67 -2.36 -1.15
N ASP A 332 -15.76 -1.86 0.07
CA ASP A 332 -16.02 -0.47 0.42
C ASP A 332 -15.27 -0.11 1.71
N TYR A 333 -15.32 1.16 2.11
CA TYR A 333 -14.76 1.65 3.37
C TYR A 333 -15.88 2.08 4.34
N GLU A 334 -15.72 1.77 5.63
CA GLU A 334 -16.63 2.21 6.71
C GLU A 334 -16.78 3.75 6.75
N GLY A 335 -15.71 4.46 6.42
CA GLY A 335 -15.72 5.90 6.20
C GLY A 335 -14.65 6.33 5.19
N ILE A 336 -14.81 7.52 4.61
CA ILE A 336 -13.87 8.17 3.68
C ILE A 336 -13.54 9.59 4.18
N TYR A 337 -12.55 10.26 3.58
CA TYR A 337 -12.05 11.57 4.01
C TYR A 337 -12.89 12.81 3.65
#